data_AF-A0A1H7NVD6-F1
#
_entry.id   AF-A0A1H7NVD6-F1
#
_cell.length_a   1.000
_cell.length_b   1.000
_cell.length_c   1.000
_cell.angle_alpha   90.00
_cell.angle_beta   90.00
_cell.angle_gamma   90.00
#
_symmetry.space_group_name_H-M   'P 1'
#
loop_
_entity.id
_entity.type
_entity.pdbx_description
1 polymer ?
#
loop_
_entity_poly.entity_id
_entity_poly.type
_entity_poly.pdbx_seq_one_letter_code
_entity_poly.pdbx_strand_id
1 'polypeptide(L)' 'MTIELVCLTDGEVLVPALTLTSLLREVSDEMSGWTAGEGDPRTVSAVKDMLDSLADRIDVDCIAVSTEAAAHVEGP' A
#
# COMPACT_ATOMS: atom_id res chain seq x y z
N MET A 1 -4.22 4.18 -15.31
CA MET A 1 -3.53 3.14 -14.54
C MET A 1 -4.29 1.84 -14.64
N THR A 2 -3.63 0.74 -14.97
CA THR A 2 -4.20 -0.61 -14.98
C THR A 2 -3.68 -1.34 -13.75
N ILE A 3 -4.59 -1.71 -12.84
CA ILE A 3 -4.27 -2.56 -11.69
C ILE A 3 -4.14 -3.98 -12.23
N GLU A 4 -2.89 -4.43 -12.42
CA GLU A 4 -2.59 -5.75 -12.98
C GLU A 4 -2.57 -6.83 -11.89
N LEU A 5 -3.58 -7.68 -12.05
CA LEU A 5 -3.78 -9.06 -11.64
C LEU A 5 -4.16 -9.42 -10.20
N VAL A 6 -5.22 -10.22 -10.22
CA VAL A 6 -6.15 -10.65 -9.19
C VAL A 6 -5.99 -12.15 -9.06
N CYS A 7 -5.60 -12.64 -7.89
CA CYS A 7 -5.88 -14.03 -7.55
C CYS A 7 -7.27 -14.07 -6.90
N LEU A 8 -8.19 -14.80 -7.50
CA LEU A 8 -9.45 -15.18 -6.86
C LEU A 8 -9.18 -16.43 -6.03
N THR A 9 -9.17 -16.29 -4.71
CA THR A 9 -9.06 -17.42 -3.78
C THR A 9 -10.27 -17.39 -2.86
N ASP A 10 -11.03 -18.48 -2.79
CA ASP A 10 -12.18 -18.62 -1.90
C ASP A 10 -13.24 -17.50 -2.03
N GLY A 11 -13.35 -16.88 -3.23
CA GLY A 11 -14.28 -15.78 -3.49
C GLY A 11 -13.74 -14.39 -3.12
N GLU A 12 -12.51 -14.31 -2.61
CA GLU A 12 -11.81 -13.07 -2.30
C GLU A 12 -10.85 -12.68 -3.43
N VAL A 13 -10.77 -11.38 -3.69
CA VAL A 13 -9.84 -10.79 -4.66
C VAL A 13 -8.58 -10.37 -3.93
N LEU A 14 -7.47 -11.04 -4.23
CA LEU A 14 -6.16 -10.68 -3.73
C LEU A 14 -5.46 -9.73 -4.70
N VAL A 15 -4.89 -8.66 -4.15
CA VAL A 15 -4.07 -7.69 -4.87
C VAL A 15 -2.62 -7.83 -4.37
N PRO A 16 -1.61 -7.84 -5.26
CA PRO A 16 -0.21 -7.85 -4.82
C PRO A 16 0.09 -6.65 -3.92
N ALA A 17 0.80 -6.89 -2.82
CA ALA A 17 1.15 -5.85 -1.85
C ALA A 17 1.90 -4.68 -2.52
N LEU A 18 2.85 -4.98 -3.41
CA LEU A 18 3.60 -3.97 -4.17
C LEU A 18 2.67 -3.09 -5.03
N THR A 19 1.64 -3.69 -5.63
CA THR A 19 0.65 -2.95 -6.41
C THR A 19 -0.13 -2.02 -5.50
N LEU A 20 -0.61 -2.51 -4.35
CA LEU A 20 -1.35 -1.70 -3.38
C LEU A 20 -0.51 -0.57 -2.78
N THR A 21 0.74 -0.82 -2.38
CA THR A 21 1.60 0.20 -1.78
C THR A 21 2.05 1.25 -2.79
N SER A 22 2.23 0.88 -4.06
CA SER A 22 2.47 1.84 -5.15
C SER A 22 1.24 2.75 -5.37
N LEU A 23 0.03 2.17 -5.36
CA LEU A 23 -1.22 2.93 -5.49
C LEU A 23 -1.39 3.96 -4.36
N LEU A 24 -1.14 3.55 -3.12
CA LEU A 24 -1.25 4.44 -1.96
C LEU A 24 -0.28 5.63 -2.06
N ARG A 25 0.95 5.38 -2.52
CA ARG A 25 1.98 6.42 -2.72
C ARG A 25 1.62 7.36 -3.87
N GLU A 26 1.08 6.84 -4.97
CA GLU A 26 0.61 7.70 -6.08
C GLU A 26 -0.55 8.61 -5.66
N VAL A 27 -1.52 8.11 -4.89
CA VAL A 27 -2.63 8.93 -4.35
C VAL A 27 -2.09 9.99 -3.38
N SER A 28 -1.15 9.61 -2.51
CA SER A 28 -0.46 10.54 -1.61
C SER A 28 0.26 11.68 -2.36
N ASP A 29 0.87 11.37 -3.51
CA ASP A 29 1.51 12.37 -4.36
C ASP A 29 0.50 13.25 -5.09
N GLU A 30 -0.58 12.68 -5.63
CA GLU A 30 -1.65 13.43 -6.30
C GLU A 30 -2.31 14.45 -5.36
N MET A 31 -2.49 14.09 -4.08
CA MET A 31 -3.01 15.01 -3.07
C MET A 31 -2.14 16.25 -2.85
N SER A 32 -0.85 16.19 -3.21
CA SER A 32 0.04 17.36 -3.13
C SER A 32 -0.35 18.45 -4.14
N GLY A 33 -1.13 18.11 -5.16
CA GLY A 33 -1.69 19.03 -6.15
C GLY A 33 -3.03 19.65 -5.75
N TRP A 34 -3.65 19.21 -4.65
CA TRP A 34 -4.96 19.69 -4.24
C TRP A 34 -4.83 21.10 -3.66
N THR A 35 -5.32 22.11 -4.38
CA THR A 35 -5.25 23.51 -3.94
C THR A 35 -6.36 23.83 -2.95
N ALA A 36 -6.16 24.90 -2.16
CA ALA A 36 -6.95 25.31 -0.99
C ALA A 36 -8.49 25.50 -1.18
N GLY A 37 -9.03 25.27 -2.39
CA GLY A 37 -10.47 25.15 -2.63
C GLY A 37 -11.06 23.77 -2.33
N GLU A 38 -10.24 22.72 -2.24
CA GLU A 38 -10.70 21.32 -2.14
C GLU A 38 -10.42 20.66 -0.78
N GLY A 39 -9.70 21.32 0.13
CA GLY A 39 -9.49 20.85 1.50
C GLY A 39 -8.61 21.78 2.35
N ASP A 40 -8.77 21.73 3.68
CA ASP A 40 -7.85 22.38 4.64
C ASP A 40 -6.44 21.77 4.46
N PRO A 41 -5.39 22.57 4.22
CA PRO A 41 -4.02 22.06 4.01
C PRO A 41 -3.53 21.12 5.10
N ARG A 42 -3.99 21.29 6.34
CA ARG A 42 -3.67 20.37 7.45
C ARG A 42 -4.29 18.99 7.25
N THR A 43 -5.53 18.94 6.79
CA THR A 43 -6.22 17.69 6.46
C THR A 43 -5.53 17.00 5.29
N VAL A 44 -5.16 17.73 4.24
CA VAL A 44 -4.42 17.16 3.10
C VAL A 44 -3.09 16.55 3.56
N SER A 45 -2.32 17.28 4.39
CA SER A 45 -1.08 16.76 4.97
C SER A 45 -1.31 15.52 5.84
N ALA A 46 -2.33 15.53 6.70
CA ALA A 46 -2.62 14.40 7.58
C ALA A 46 -3.02 13.14 6.80
N VAL A 47 -3.80 13.29 5.72
CA VAL A 47 -4.17 12.17 4.86
C VAL A 47 -2.96 11.64 4.10
N LYS A 48 -2.08 12.53 3.62
CA LYS A 48 -0.81 12.14 2.99
C LYS A 48 0.03 11.28 3.95
N ASP A 49 0.26 11.75 5.16
CA ASP A 49 1.03 11.04 6.19
C ASP A 49 0.41 9.67 6.51
N MET A 50 -0.92 9.59 6.56
CA MET A 50 -1.65 8.33 6.78
C MET A 50 -1.46 7.34 5.64
N LEU A 51 -1.52 7.79 4.38
CA LEU A 51 -1.35 6.95 3.20
C LEU A 51 0.08 6.40 3.12
N ASP A 52 1.07 7.25 3.35
CA ASP A 52 2.49 6.87 3.36
C ASP A 52 2.77 5.87 4.48
N SER A 53 2.28 6.14 5.69
CA SER A 53 2.43 5.25 6.85
C SER A 53 1.76 3.89 6.64
N LEU A 54 0.61 3.86 5.97
CA LEU A 54 -0.09 2.63 5.63
C LEU A 54 0.69 1.81 4.61
N ALA A 55 1.23 2.45 3.56
CA ALA A 55 2.05 1.79 2.56
C ALA A 55 3.32 1.17 3.19
N ASP A 56 3.99 1.91 4.07
CA ASP A 56 5.19 1.41 4.77
C ASP A 56 4.88 0.23 5.68
N ARG A 57 3.73 0.27 6.39
CA ARG A 57 3.32 -0.85 7.25
C ARG A 57 3.04 -2.11 6.43
N ILE A 58 2.37 -1.99 5.30
CA ILE A 58 2.11 -3.12 4.40
C ILE A 58 3.44 -3.71 3.90
N ASP A 59 4.40 -2.87 3.49
CA ASP A 59 5.71 -3.34 3.03
C ASP A 59 6.46 -4.09 4.15
N VAL A 60 6.47 -3.56 5.39
CA VAL A 60 7.09 -4.23 6.55
C VAL A 60 6.41 -5.58 6.85
N ASP A 61 5.08 -5.60 6.90
CA ASP A 61 4.32 -6.82 7.21
C ASP A 61 4.55 -7.89 6.12
N CYS A 62 4.61 -7.50 4.84
CA CYS A 62 4.90 -8.43 3.74
C CYS A 62 6.36 -8.93 3.72
N ILE A 63 7.33 -8.10 4.09
CA ILE A 63 8.73 -8.54 4.26
C ILE A 63 8.83 -9.55 5.41
N ALA A 64 8.15 -9.30 6.53
CA ALA A 64 8.12 -10.21 7.67
C ALA A 64 7.58 -11.59 7.25
N VAL A 65 6.43 -11.63 6.58
CA VAL A 65 5.82 -12.88 6.08
C VAL A 65 6.74 -13.60 5.07
N SER A 66 7.39 -12.86 4.17
CA SER A 66 8.33 -13.44 3.19
C SER A 66 9.56 -14.05 3.87
N THR A 67 10.05 -13.40 4.93
CA THR A 67 11.19 -13.87 5.72
C THR A 67 10.84 -15.13 6.50
N GLU A 68 9.65 -15.17 7.12
CA GLU A 68 9.15 -16.34 7.83
C GLU A 68 8.92 -17.53 6.88
N ALA A 69 8.37 -17.26 5.68
CA ALA A 69 8.19 -18.29 4.65
C ALA A 69 9.53 -18.86 4.17
N ALA A 70 10.54 -18.02 3.94
CA ALA A 70 11.88 -18.47 3.56
C ALA A 70 12.54 -19.32 4.66
N ALA A 71 12.42 -18.92 5.93
CA ALA A 71 12.92 -19.69 7.07
C ALA A 71 12.22 -21.05 7.23
N HIS A 72 10.96 -21.18 6.78
CA HIS A 72 10.21 -22.44 6.82
C HIS A 72 10.56 -23.41 5.67
N VAL A 73 11.11 -22.89 4.57
CA VAL A 73 11.64 -23.71 3.46
C VAL A 73 13.06 -24.21 3.78
N GLU A 74 13.78 -23.55 4.69
CA GLU A 74 15.18 -23.83 5.04
C GLU A 74 15.41 -24.57 6.38
N GLY A 75 14.54 -25.49 6.83
CA GLY A 75 15.04 -26.53 7.74
C GLY A 75 14.06 -27.59 8.26
N PRO A 76 14.55 -28.73 8.81
CA PRO A 76 15.88 -29.35 8.67
C PRO A 76 15.96 -30.42 7.55
#